data_AF-A0A521WCN4-F1
#
_entry.id   AF-A0A521WCN4-F1
#
_cell.length_a   1.000
_cell.length_b   1.000
_cell.length_c   1.000
_cell.angle_alpha   90.00
_cell.angle_beta   90.00
_cell.angle_gamma   90.00
#
_symmetry.space_group_name_H-M   'P 1'
#
loop_
_entity.id
_entity.type
_entity.pdbx_description
1 polymer ?
#
loop_
_entity_poly.entity_id
_entity_poly.type
_entity_poly.pdbx_seq_one_letter_code
_entity_poly.pdbx_strand_id
1 'polypeptide(L)' 'MLVCCPQCHRQHEWDRTSHWRPFCSERCQLIDLGAWLTERHVIPGESSPEPTDDELRRH' A
#
# COMPACT_ATOMS: atom_id res chain seq x y z
N MET A 1 -9.95 -7.68 19.89
CA MET A 1 -8.86 -8.30 19.09
C MET A 1 -7.78 -7.25 18.91
N LEU A 2 -6.51 -7.62 19.11
CA LEU A 2 -5.38 -6.73 18.85
C LEU A 2 -4.92 -6.90 17.40
N VAL A 3 -4.54 -5.80 16.76
CA VAL A 3 -3.92 -5.77 15.42
C VAL A 3 -2.60 -5.02 15.46
N CYS A 4 -1.72 -5.35 14.52
CA CYS A 4 -0.44 -4.69 14.36
C CYS A 4 -0.61 -3.49 13.41
N CYS A 5 -0.20 -2.29 13.83
CA CYS A 5 -0.17 -1.14 12.94
C CYS A 5 0.91 -1.35 11.86
N PRO A 6 0.59 -1.28 10.56
CA PRO A 6 1.56 -1.55 9.50
C PRO A 6 2.68 -0.51 9.41
N GLN A 7 2.48 0.70 9.93
CA GLN A 7 3.46 1.79 9.86
C GLN A 7 4.49 1.78 11.01
N CYS A 8 4.07 1.43 12.23
CA CYS A 8 4.93 1.52 13.43
C CYS A 8 5.02 0.22 14.24
N HIS A 9 4.31 -0.82 13.79
CA HIS A 9 4.28 -2.16 14.37
C HIS A 9 3.77 -2.25 15.82
N ARG A 10 3.17 -1.17 16.32
CA ARG A 10 2.51 -1.16 17.62
C ARG A 10 1.26 -2.04 17.58
N GLN A 11 1.09 -2.90 18.58
CA GLN A 11 -0.17 -3.59 18.82
C GLN A 11 -1.20 -2.63 19.41
N HIS A 12 -2.40 -2.60 18.83
CA HIS A 12 -3.52 -1.81 19.35
C HIS A 12 -4.85 -2.53 19.16
N GLU A 13 -5.87 -2.10 19.89
CA GLU A 13 -7.21 -2.65 19.75
C GLU A 13 -7.81 -2.31 18.38
N TRP A 14 -8.47 -3.29 17.78
CA TRP A 14 -9.31 -3.09 16.61
C TRP A 14 -10.59 -2.35 17.02
N ASP A 15 -10.51 -1.03 17.09
CA ASP A 15 -11.65 -0.16 17.38
C ASP A 15 -12.48 0.11 16.13
N ARG A 16 -13.73 -0.37 16.11
CA ARG A 16 -14.63 -0.23 14.97
C ARG A 16 -15.09 1.20 14.69
N THR A 17 -14.85 2.13 15.62
CA THR A 17 -15.21 3.54 15.49
C THR A 17 -14.04 4.39 14.98
N SER A 18 -12.80 3.92 15.11
CA SER A 18 -11.63 4.61 14.58
C SER A 18 -11.66 4.73 13.06
N HIS A 19 -11.48 5.96 12.55
CA HIS A 19 -11.33 6.26 11.13
C HIS A 19 -9.94 5.91 10.57
N TRP A 20 -8.98 5.62 11.45
CA TRP A 20 -7.58 5.44 11.08
C TRP A 20 -7.17 3.98 10.93
N ARG A 21 -8.08 3.02 11.10
CA ARG A 21 -7.78 1.60 10.88
C ARG A 21 -7.22 1.36 9.46
N PRO A 22 -6.23 0.47 9.28
CA PRO A 22 -5.63 -0.43 10.27
C PRO A 22 -4.49 0.21 11.09
N PHE A 23 -4.33 1.53 11.05
CA PHE A 23 -3.27 2.25 11.76
C PHE A 23 -3.68 2.60 13.21
N CYS A 24 -2.69 2.74 14.09
CA CYS A 24 -2.94 3.10 15.49
C CYS A 24 -3.28 4.59 15.69
N SER A 25 -3.08 5.44 14.68
CA SER A 25 -3.36 6.87 14.72
C SER A 25 -3.33 7.51 13.32
N GLU A 26 -3.91 8.71 13.21
CA GLU A 26 -3.84 9.56 12.01
C GLU A 26 -2.40 9.78 11.54
N ARG A 27 -1.47 10.05 12.46
CA ARG A 27 -0.05 10.21 12.14
C ARG A 27 0.51 9.02 11.37
N CYS A 28 0.17 7.79 11.76
CA CYS A 28 0.67 6.60 11.09
C CYS A 28 0.07 6.43 9.69
N GLN A 29 -1.21 6.77 9.51
CA GLN A 29 -1.85 6.77 8.19
C GLN A 29 -1.18 7.80 7.25
N LEU A 30 -0.90 9.00 7.74
CA LEU A 30 -0.27 10.06 6.94
C LEU A 30 1.18 9.73 6.53
N ILE A 31 1.94 9.07 7.41
CA ILE A 31 3.30 8.63 7.08
C ILE A 31 3.27 7.56 5.99
N ASP A 32 2.35 6.59 6.11
CA ASP A 32 2.19 5.53 5.10
C ASP A 32 1.83 6.13 3.73
N LEU A 33 0.85 7.04 3.71
CA LEU A 33 0.49 7.79 2.50
C LEU A 33 1.70 8.55 1.94
N GLY A 34 2.48 9.21 2.79
CA GLY A 34 3.70 9.90 2.37
C GLY A 34 4.76 8.95 1.78
N ALA A 35 4.86 7.71 2.25
CA ALA A 35 5.76 6.72 1.68
C ALA A 35 5.35 6.30 0.26
N TRP A 36 4.06 6.22 -0.03
CA TRP A 36 3.54 6.01 -1.39
C TRP A 36 3.82 7.19 -2.32
N LEU A 37 3.54 8.41 -1.85
CA LEU A 37 3.77 9.63 -2.63
C LEU A 37 5.26 9.87 -2.96
N THR A 38 6.16 9.27 -2.19
CA THR A 38 7.62 9.40 -2.37
C THR A 38 8.27 8.12 -2.90
N GLU A 39 7.47 7.20 -3.44
CA GLU A 39 7.93 5.95 -4.08
C GLU A 39 8.78 5.06 -3.17
N ARG A 40 8.69 5.22 -1.84
CA ARG A 40 9.32 4.31 -0.87
C ARG A 40 8.58 2.99 -0.75
N HIS A 41 7.28 3.00 -1.03
CA HIS A 41 6.50 1.79 -1.27
C HIS A 41 6.38 1.58 -2.77
N VAL A 42 6.76 0.38 -3.23
CA VAL A 42 6.68 -0.03 -4.63
C VAL A 42 5.92 -1.35 -4.68
N ILE A 43 4.95 -1.43 -5.59
CA ILE A 43 4.35 -2.71 -5.97
C ILE A 43 5.24 -3.27 -7.08
N PRO A 44 5.91 -4.41 -6.87
CA PRO A 44 6.67 -5.05 -7.94
C PRO A 44 5.73 -5.35 -9.11
N GLY A 45 6.06 -4.85 -10.30
CA GLY A 45 5.38 -5.27 -11.51
C GLY A 45 5.82 -6.68 -11.89
N GLU A 46 4.88 -7.50 -12.38
CA GLU A 46 5.28 -8.60 -13.25
C GLU A 46 5.89 -7.99 -14.52
N SER A 47 6.95 -8.59 -15.04
CA SER A 47 7.43 -8.24 -16.38
C SER A 47 6.31 -8.57 -17.37
N SER A 48 5.60 -7.54 -17.85
CA SER A 48 4.68 -7.72 -18.96
C SER A 48 5.44 -8.37 -20.10
N PRO A 49 4.92 -9.43 -20.73
CA PRO A 49 5.53 -9.92 -21.96
C PRO A 49 5.59 -8.76 -22.96
N GLU A 50 6.77 -8.53 -23.53
CA GLU A 50 6.94 -7.57 -24.61
C GLU A 50 5.91 -7.91 -25.70
N PRO A 51 5.09 -6.95 -26.16
CA PRO A 51 4.12 -7.21 -27.21
C PRO A 51 4.85 -7.72 -28.44
N THR A 52 4.34 -8.78 -29.04
CA THR A 52 4.95 -9.38 -30.22
C THR A 52 4.81 -8.45 -31.43
N ASP A 53 5.75 -8.54 -32.39
CA ASP A 53 5.71 -7.77 -33.64
C ASP A 53 4.40 -7.97 -34.43
N ASP A 54 3.74 -9.12 -34.26
CA ASP A 54 2.44 -9.46 -34.86
C ASP A 54 1.24 -8.78 -34.15
N GLU A 55 1.37 -8.43 -32.87
CA GLU A 55 0.38 -7.64 -32.13
C GLU A 55 0.53 -6.14 -32.44
N LEU A 56 1.77 -5.67 -32.60
CA LEU A 56 2.08 -4.28 -32.97
C LEU A 56 1.65 -3.93 -34.39
N ARG A 57 1.74 -4.89 -35.32
CA ARG A 57 1.34 -4.70 -36.73
C ARG A 57 -0.17 -4.75 -36.98
N ARG A 58 -0.97 -5.15 -35.98
CA ARG A 58 -2.44 -5.26 -36.10
C ARG A 58 -3.20 -3.96 -35.82
N HIS A 59 -2.51 -2.89 -35.45
CA HIS A 59 -3.07 -1.57 -35.16
C HIS A 59 -2.71 -0.52 -36.22
#